data_AF-A0A2V9SAU1-F1
#
_entry.id   AF-A0A2V9SAU1-F1
#
_cell.length_a   1.000
_cell.length_b   1.000
_cell.length_c   1.000
_cell.angle_alpha   90.00
_cell.angle_beta   90.00
_cell.angle_gamma   90.00
#
_symmetry.space_group_name_H-M   'P 1'
#
loop_
_entity.id
_entity.type
_entity.pdbx_description
1 polymer ?
#
loop_
_entity_poly.entity_id
_entity_poly.type
_entity_poly.pdbx_seq_one_letter_code
_entity_poly.pdbx_strand_id
1 'polypeptide(L)'
;MIEQIELDLLKSERNTDPTVMETALAEDYVNLTPTGVGPGKTALLENFREHAGEAPPYSVRQEDMNIFVLNDASAVAAYVKIYVAKENKNVAREDTTHVFTKKDVPGN
;
A
#
# COMPACT_ATOMS: atom_id res chain seq x y z
N MET A 1 3.36 14.69 2.90
CA MET A 1 2.25 14.20 2.03
C MET A 1 2.42 12.71 1.72
N ILE A 2 3.56 12.26 1.16
CA ILE A 2 3.82 10.84 0.89
C ILE A 2 3.74 9.96 2.15
N GLU A 3 4.40 10.37 3.24
CA GLU A 3 4.33 9.64 4.52
C GLU A 3 2.89 9.42 5.01
N GLN A 4 2.04 10.44 4.89
CA GLN A 4 0.64 10.33 5.29
C GLN A 4 -0.12 9.32 4.41
N ILE A 5 0.13 9.33 3.09
CA ILE A 5 -0.46 8.35 2.17
C ILE A 5 -0.05 6.92 2.57
N GLU A 6 1.22 6.71 2.93
CA GLU A 6 1.70 5.40 3.40
C GLU A 6 1.05 4.96 4.72
N LEU A 7 0.89 5.88 5.67
CA LEU A 7 0.21 5.61 6.94
C LEU A 7 -1.27 5.29 6.72
N ASP A 8 -1.93 5.98 5.79
CA ASP A 8 -3.32 5.74 5.45
C ASP A 8 -3.49 4.38 4.74
N LEU A 9 -2.58 4.03 3.82
CA LEU A 9 -2.54 2.70 3.18
C LEU A 9 -2.35 1.59 4.21
N LEU A 10 -1.41 1.75 5.15
CA LEU A 10 -1.21 0.80 6.26
C LEU A 10 -2.46 0.68 7.13
N LYS A 11 -3.13 1.80 7.44
CA LYS A 11 -4.37 1.80 8.20
C LYS A 11 -5.49 1.08 7.44
N SER A 12 -5.56 1.27 6.13
CA SER A 12 -6.52 0.57 5.28
C SER A 12 -6.29 -0.93 5.28
N GLU A 13 -5.04 -1.39 5.15
CA GLU A 13 -4.68 -2.80 5.24
C GLU A 13 -5.07 -3.40 6.61
N ARG A 14 -4.79 -2.68 7.70
CA ARG A 14 -5.11 -3.14 9.07
C ARG A 14 -6.61 -3.32 9.35
N ASN A 15 -7.45 -2.57 8.65
CA ASN A 15 -8.91 -2.56 8.87
C ASN A 15 -9.70 -3.11 7.69
N THR A 16 -9.01 -3.58 6.64
CA THR A 16 -9.60 -3.96 5.36
C THR A 16 -10.55 -2.87 4.84
N ASP A 17 -10.07 -1.63 4.79
CA ASP A 17 -10.85 -0.47 4.35
C ASP A 17 -10.55 -0.14 2.87
N PRO A 18 -11.48 -0.37 1.94
CA PRO A 18 -11.24 -0.17 0.51
C PRO A 18 -11.13 1.32 0.11
N THR A 19 -11.66 2.26 0.91
CA THR A 19 -11.80 3.67 0.50
C THR A 19 -10.44 4.35 0.29
N VAL A 20 -9.45 4.05 1.15
CA VAL A 20 -8.11 4.61 0.98
C VAL A 20 -7.43 4.04 -0.25
N MET A 21 -7.55 2.73 -0.52
CA MET A 21 -6.98 2.13 -1.72
C MET A 21 -7.59 2.70 -2.99
N GLU A 22 -8.89 2.97 -2.99
CA GLU A 22 -9.61 3.54 -4.14
C GLU A 22 -9.09 4.94 -4.50
N THR A 23 -8.69 5.72 -3.50
CA THR A 23 -8.20 7.09 -3.68
C THR A 23 -6.68 7.18 -3.88
N ALA A 24 -5.91 6.33 -3.21
CA ALA A 24 -4.45 6.36 -3.25
C ALA A 24 -3.86 5.70 -4.50
N LEU A 25 -4.49 4.65 -5.02
CA LEU A 25 -3.98 3.90 -6.17
C LEU A 25 -4.42 4.56 -7.49
N ALA A 26 -3.49 4.68 -8.44
CA ALA A 26 -3.79 5.09 -9.81
C ALA A 26 -4.60 4.02 -10.56
N GLU A 27 -5.37 4.41 -11.57
CA GLU A 27 -6.15 3.46 -12.40
C GLU A 27 -5.26 2.45 -13.12
N ASP A 28 -4.05 2.85 -13.50
CA ASP A 28 -3.02 2.05 -14.14
C ASP A 28 -2.00 1.47 -13.14
N TYR A 29 -2.36 1.40 -11.86
CA TYR A 29 -1.48 0.86 -10.83
C TYR A 29 -0.97 -0.55 -11.16
N VAL A 30 0.34 -0.70 -11.10
CA VAL A 30 1.06 -1.97 -11.30
C VAL A 30 1.65 -2.42 -9.97
N ASN A 31 1.36 -3.66 -9.59
CA ASN A 31 1.94 -4.33 -8.44
C ASN A 31 2.98 -5.37 -8.91
N LEU A 32 4.13 -5.43 -8.24
CA LEU A 32 5.16 -6.43 -8.49
C LEU A 32 5.36 -7.27 -7.22
N THR A 33 5.22 -8.58 -7.35
CA THR A 33 5.47 -9.55 -6.30
C THR A 33 6.73 -10.36 -6.64
N PRO A 34 7.27 -11.14 -5.69
CA PRO A 34 8.41 -12.02 -5.97
C PRO A 34 8.18 -13.01 -7.11
N THR A 35 6.92 -13.31 -7.47
CA THR A 35 6.56 -14.23 -8.55
C THR A 35 6.23 -13.55 -9.88
N GLY A 36 6.29 -12.21 -9.95
CA GLY A 36 6.01 -11.44 -11.16
C GLY A 36 4.94 -10.37 -10.95
N VAL A 37 4.13 -10.12 -11.98
CA VAL A 37 3.05 -9.11 -11.91
C VAL A 37 1.96 -9.60 -10.95
N GLY A 38 1.68 -8.78 -9.95
CA GLY A 38 0.62 -9.02 -8.96
C GLY A 38 -0.73 -8.40 -9.36
N PRO A 39 -1.71 -8.45 -8.45
CA PRO A 39 -3.02 -7.81 -8.67
C PRO A 39 -2.90 -6.29 -8.86
N GLY A 40 -3.53 -5.77 -9.92
CA GLY A 40 -3.72 -4.33 -10.12
C GLY A 40 -4.84 -3.74 -9.25
N LYS A 41 -5.13 -2.44 -9.41
CA LYS A 41 -6.08 -1.71 -8.55
C LYS A 41 -7.46 -2.38 -8.48
N THR A 42 -8.06 -2.74 -9.62
CA THR A 42 -9.41 -3.34 -9.66
C THR A 42 -9.49 -4.62 -8.85
N ALA A 43 -8.56 -5.56 -9.06
CA ALA A 43 -8.54 -6.83 -8.35
C ALA A 43 -8.28 -6.67 -6.85
N LEU A 44 -7.43 -5.72 -6.45
CA LEU A 44 -7.22 -5.40 -5.04
C LEU A 44 -8.49 -4.84 -4.39
N LEU A 45 -9.19 -3.93 -5.06
CA LEU A 45 -10.43 -3.35 -4.56
C LEU A 45 -11.56 -4.38 -4.44
N GLU A 46 -11.68 -5.29 -5.41
CA GLU A 46 -12.64 -6.41 -5.32
C GLU A 46 -12.36 -7.26 -4.09
N ASN A 47 -11.12 -7.71 -3.89
CA ASN A 47 -10.73 -8.49 -2.71
C ASN A 47 -10.96 -7.72 -1.40
N PHE A 48 -10.63 -6.42 -1.34
CA PHE A 48 -10.86 -5.61 -0.13
C PHE A 48 -12.34 -5.40 0.16
N ARG A 49 -13.18 -5.24 -0.88
CA ARG A 49 -14.62 -5.07 -0.70
C ARG A 49 -15.29 -6.35 -0.21
N GLU A 50 -14.84 -7.52 -0.65
CA GLU A 50 -15.32 -8.81 -0.16
C GLU A 50 -15.06 -9.02 1.34
N HIS A 51 -13.97 -8.47 1.85
CA HIS A 51 -13.51 -8.61 3.24
C HIS A 51 -13.65 -7.32 4.06
N ALA A 52 -14.45 -6.37 3.60
CA ALA A 52 -14.47 -5.02 4.17
C ALA A 52 -14.86 -5.00 5.66
N GLY A 53 -14.02 -4.37 6.49
CA GLY A 53 -14.21 -4.29 7.94
C GLY A 53 -13.82 -5.55 8.71
N GLU A 54 -13.39 -6.62 8.03
CA GLU A 54 -12.82 -7.80 8.68
C GLU A 54 -11.40 -7.49 9.17
N ALA A 55 -11.08 -7.89 10.40
CA ALA A 55 -9.72 -7.78 10.89
C ALA A 55 -8.84 -8.86 10.23
N PRO A 56 -7.72 -8.50 9.57
CA PRO A 56 -6.84 -9.48 8.94
C PRO A 56 -6.33 -10.54 9.94
N PRO A 57 -5.96 -11.76 9.49
CA PRO A 57 -5.40 -12.81 10.35
C PRO A 57 -3.98 -12.52 10.86
N TYR A 58 -3.47 -11.32 10.62
CA TYR A 58 -2.15 -10.83 11.02
C TYR A 58 -2.23 -9.40 11.58
N SER A 59 -1.15 -8.96 12.24
CA SER A 59 -0.87 -7.54 12.44
C SER A 59 0.24 -7.10 11.50
N VAL A 60 0.15 -5.89 10.95
CA VAL A 60 1.16 -5.32 10.06
C VAL A 60 1.66 -3.98 10.61
N ARG A 61 2.94 -3.69 10.45
CA ARG A 61 3.58 -2.40 10.77
C ARG A 61 4.71 -2.11 9.79
N GLN A 62 5.09 -0.85 9.69
CA GLN A 62 6.19 -0.38 8.85
C GLN A 62 7.41 -0.05 9.73
N GLU A 63 8.62 -0.31 9.24
CA GLU A 63 9.91 0.11 9.82
C GLU A 63 10.79 0.78 8.75
N ASP A 64 11.73 1.61 9.20
CA ASP A 64 12.81 2.17 8.39
C ASP A 64 12.36 2.91 7.13
N MET A 65 11.31 3.73 7.26
CA MET A 65 10.76 4.47 6.13
C MET A 65 11.71 5.56 5.63
N ASN A 66 12.07 5.44 4.36
CA ASN A 66 12.87 6.41 3.62
C ASN A 66 12.04 6.97 2.46
N ILE A 67 12.02 8.29 2.32
CA ILE A 67 11.28 8.98 1.27
C ILE A 67 12.26 9.75 0.41
N PHE A 68 12.20 9.54 -0.90
CA PHE A 68 13.02 10.18 -1.90
C PHE A 68 12.12 10.99 -2.83
N VAL A 69 12.22 12.32 -2.78
CA VAL A 69 11.56 13.20 -3.75
C VAL A 69 12.47 13.33 -4.95
N LEU A 70 12.03 12.85 -6.11
CA LEU A 70 12.84 12.85 -7.34
C LEU A 70 12.68 14.16 -8.11
N ASN A 71 11.46 14.70 -8.15
CA ASN A 71 11.10 16.00 -8.69
C ASN A 71 9.70 16.42 -8.17
N ASP A 72 9.18 17.55 -8.64
CA ASP A 72 7.88 18.09 -8.23
C ASP A 72 6.67 17.18 -8.52
N ALA A 73 6.85 16.20 -9.42
CA ALA A 73 5.80 15.30 -9.86
C ALA A 73 6.03 13.83 -9.45
N SER A 74 7.15 13.49 -8.81
CA SER A 74 7.45 12.09 -8.49
C SER A 74 8.25 11.91 -7.21
N ALA A 75 7.89 10.86 -6.48
CA ALA A 75 8.54 10.46 -5.24
C ALA A 75 8.55 8.94 -5.10
N VAL A 76 9.45 8.44 -4.26
CA VAL A 76 9.56 7.02 -3.91
C VAL A 76 9.54 6.91 -2.40
N ALA A 77 8.77 5.96 -1.86
CA ALA A 77 8.88 5.52 -0.48
C ALA A 77 9.43 4.10 -0.46
N ALA A 78 10.44 3.85 0.38
CA ALA A 78 11.02 2.53 0.59
C ALA A 78 11.06 2.24 2.10
N TYR A 79 10.58 1.07 2.50
CA TYR A 79 10.45 0.67 3.91
C TYR A 79 10.27 -0.84 4.02
N VAL A 80 10.31 -1.36 5.24
CA VAL A 80 10.03 -2.79 5.52
C VAL A 80 8.65 -2.92 6.14
N LYS A 81 7.78 -3.76 5.56
CA LYS A 81 6.57 -4.24 6.24
C LYS A 81 6.89 -5.47 7.06
N ILE A 82 6.41 -5.46 8.31
CA ILE A 82 6.53 -6.58 9.23
C ILE A 82 5.14 -7.10 9.55
N TYR A 83 4.94 -8.35 9.16
CA TYR A 83 3.72 -9.11 9.37
C TYR A 83 3.92 -10.07 10.53
N VAL A 84 2.99 -10.10 11.47
CA VAL A 84 2.95 -11.08 12.56
C VAL A 84 1.62 -11.80 12.51
N ALA A 85 1.63 -13.10 12.23
CA ALA A 85 0.43 -13.92 12.20
C ALA A 85 -0.20 -14.02 13.60
N LYS A 86 -1.52 -13.85 13.71
CA LYS A 86 -2.21 -13.87 15.00
C LYS A 86 -2.23 -15.26 15.63
N GLU A 87 -2.41 -16.29 14.80
CA GLU A 87 -2.57 -17.70 15.18
C GLU A 87 -1.30 -18.28 15.84
N ASN A 88 -0.14 -18.12 15.20
CA ASN A 88 1.10 -18.82 15.58
C ASN A 88 2.30 -17.89 15.84
N LYS A 89 2.11 -16.57 15.71
CA LYS A 89 3.17 -15.55 15.90
C LYS A 89 4.32 -15.63 14.89
N ASN A 90 4.17 -16.36 13.79
CA ASN A 90 5.15 -16.35 12.70
C ASN A 90 5.31 -14.93 12.16
N VAL A 91 6.55 -14.58 11.87
CA VAL A 91 6.93 -13.25 11.37
C VAL A 91 7.35 -13.36 9.92
N ALA A 92 6.73 -12.56 9.06
CA ALA A 92 7.19 -12.33 7.69
C ALA A 92 7.65 -10.88 7.54
N ARG A 93 8.66 -10.68 6.69
CA ARG A 93 9.22 -9.38 6.35
C ARG A 93 9.14 -9.19 4.85
N GLU A 94 8.73 -8.00 4.44
CA GLU A 94 8.61 -7.62 3.05
C GLU A 94 9.29 -6.27 2.84
N ASP A 95 10.29 -6.25 1.95
CA ASP A 95 10.89 -5.00 1.47
C ASP A 95 9.92 -4.36 0.48
N THR A 96 9.38 -3.21 0.84
CA THR A 96 8.34 -2.53 0.07
C THR A 96 8.91 -1.26 -0.57
N THR A 97 8.60 -1.06 -1.85
CA THR A 97 8.87 0.20 -2.56
C THR A 97 7.58 0.65 -3.25
N HIS A 98 7.13 1.86 -2.93
CA HIS A 98 6.04 2.52 -3.63
C HIS A 98 6.58 3.70 -4.44
N VAL A 99 6.13 3.78 -5.69
CA VAL A 99 6.45 4.89 -6.60
C VAL A 99 5.20 5.73 -6.76
N PHE A 100 5.34 7.02 -6.48
CA PHE A 100 4.27 8.00 -6.54
C PHE A 100 4.48 8.94 -7.70
N THR A 101 3.42 9.18 -8.45
CA THR A 101 3.34 10.26 -9.43
C THR A 101 2.23 11.21 -9.01
N LYS A 102 2.49 12.51 -9.16
CA LYS A 102 1.47 13.53 -8.97
C LYS A 102 0.52 13.45 -10.16
N LYS A 103 -0.77 13.23 -9.90
CA LYS A 103 -1.78 13.33 -10.94
C LYS A 103 -1.89 14.79 -11.35
N ASP A 104 -1.62 15.10 -12.62
CA ASP A 104 -1.89 16.42 -13.16
C ASP A 104 -3.40 16.67 -13.02
N VAL A 105 -3.76 17.75 -12.33
CA VAL A 105 -5.12 18.26 -12.37
C VAL A 105 -5.22 19.05 -13.69
N PRO A 106 -6.09 18.65 -14.64
CA PRO A 106 -6.27 19.45 -15.84
C PRO A 106 -6.76 20.85 -15.44
N GLY A 107 -5.97 21.88 -15.72
CA GLY A 107 -6.40 23.28 -15.65
C GLY A 107 -5.77 24.14 -14.55
N ASN A 108 -4.49 24.47 -14.71
CA ASN A 108 -3.94 25.76 -14.29
C ASN A 108 -3.30 26.45 -15.51
#